data_AF-A0A2V5RIG2-F1
#
_entry.id   AF-A0A2V5RIG2-F1
#
_cell.length_a   1.000
_cell.length_b   1.000
_cell.length_c   1.000
_cell.angle_alpha   90.00
_cell.angle_beta   90.00
_cell.angle_gamma   90.00
#
_symmetry.space_group_name_H-M   'P 1'
#
loop_
_entity.id
_entity.type
_entity.pdbx_description
1 polymer ?
#
loop_
_entity_poly.entity_id
_entity_poly.type
_entity_poly.pdbx_seq_one_letter_code
_entity_poly.pdbx_strand_id
1 'polypeptide(L)' 'MSGGANATVWEFSSNGVVLVGDVHGRYKFGDQDRIKIETPFAMTVYQLQISGDHMVLQEPGGPKLEFTRIKETQR' A
#
# COMPACT_ATOMS: atom_id res chain seq x y z
N MET A 1 -12.62 12.39 15.14
CA MET A 1 -11.57 12.41 14.10
C MET A 1 -10.29 12.85 14.80
N SER A 2 -9.50 11.89 15.29
CA SER A 2 -8.43 12.13 16.28
C SER A 2 -7.15 11.44 15.85
N GLY A 3 -6.11 12.24 15.63
CA GLY A 3 -4.73 11.84 15.29
C GLY A 3 -4.50 11.84 13.77
N GLY A 4 -3.55 12.54 13.16
CA GLY A 4 -2.37 13.27 13.61
C GLY A 4 -1.47 13.43 12.36
N ALA A 5 -0.54 14.38 12.38
CA ALA A 5 0.30 14.78 11.26
C ALA A 5 0.97 13.61 10.46
N ASN A 6 1.09 13.80 9.14
CA ASN A 6 1.87 13.01 8.16
C ASN A 6 1.41 11.56 7.91
N ALA A 7 0.28 11.38 7.22
CA ALA A 7 -0.02 10.09 6.61
C ALA A 7 1.04 9.76 5.53
N THR A 8 1.64 8.58 5.59
CA THR A 8 2.60 8.14 4.56
C THR A 8 1.87 7.83 3.26
N VAL A 9 2.24 8.52 2.18
CA VAL A 9 1.72 8.22 0.84
C VAL A 9 2.47 7.03 0.26
N TRP A 10 1.71 6.10 -0.31
CA TRP A 10 2.24 4.97 -1.04
C TRP A 10 1.84 5.10 -2.50
N GLU A 11 2.83 5.14 -3.40
CA GLU A 11 2.61 5.30 -4.83
C GLU A 11 2.93 3.99 -5.54
N PHE A 12 1.92 3.37 -6.15
CA PHE A 12 2.06 2.12 -6.88
C PHE A 12 2.13 2.40 -8.38
N SER A 13 3.26 2.06 -8.99
CA SER A 13 3.48 2.19 -10.43
C SER A 13 3.18 0.88 -11.14
N SER A 14 2.58 0.94 -12.33
CA SER A 14 2.17 -0.24 -13.12
C SER A 14 3.32 -1.19 -13.50
N ASN A 15 4.56 -0.74 -13.41
CA ASN A 15 5.78 -1.53 -13.62
C ASN A 15 6.23 -2.34 -12.39
N GLY A 16 5.41 -2.40 -11.34
CA GLY A 16 5.69 -3.13 -10.11
C GLY A 16 6.62 -2.41 -9.13
N VAL A 17 6.84 -1.10 -9.29
CA VAL A 17 7.51 -0.26 -8.29
C VAL A 17 6.48 0.27 -7.30
N VAL A 18 6.84 0.30 -6.02
CA VAL A 18 6.10 1.04 -4.99
C VAL A 18 7.03 2.04 -4.32
N LEU A 19 6.58 3.28 -4.14
CA LEU A 19 7.26 4.29 -3.34
C LEU A 19 6.50 4.43 -2.01
N VAL A 20 7.19 4.18 -0.89
CA VAL A 20 6.64 4.29 0.48
C VAL A 20 7.24 5.51 1.14
N GLY A 21 6.54 6.65 1.09
CA GLY A 21 7.15 7.94 1.44
C GLY A 21 8.28 8.28 0.46
N ASP A 22 9.53 8.14 0.90
CA ASP A 22 10.76 8.32 0.10
C ASP A 22 11.49 6.99 -0.20
N VAL A 23 11.00 5.87 0.33
CA VAL A 23 11.62 4.55 0.20
C VAL A 23 11.11 3.83 -1.04
N HIS A 24 12.03 3.50 -1.95
CA HIS A 24 11.72 2.72 -3.15
C HIS A 24 11.64 1.23 -2.83
N GLY A 25 10.60 0.58 -3.32
CA GLY A 25 10.37 -0.85 -3.21
C GLY A 25 9.80 -1.46 -4.47
N ARG A 26 9.48 -2.75 -4.38
CA ARG A 26 8.84 -3.54 -5.44
C ARG A 26 7.60 -4.20 -4.88
N TYR A 27 6.58 -4.32 -5.72
CA TYR A 27 5.41 -5.11 -5.39
C TYR A 27 5.10 -6.13 -6.48
N LYS A 28 4.45 -7.22 -6.07
CA LYS A 28 3.93 -8.23 -6.98
C LYS A 28 2.63 -8.80 -6.43
N PHE A 29 1.61 -8.89 -7.27
CA PHE A 29 0.40 -9.63 -6.95
C PHE A 29 0.71 -11.14 -6.96
N GLY A 30 0.26 -11.83 -5.92
CA GLY A 30 0.25 -13.28 -5.84
C GLY A 30 -1.17 -13.82 -5.98
N ASP A 31 -1.30 -15.13 -5.82
CA ASP A 31 -2.62 -15.78 -5.84
C ASP A 31 -3.45 -15.42 -4.60
N GLN A 32 -4.77 -15.59 -4.72
CA GLN A 32 -5.74 -15.45 -3.62
C GLN A 32 -5.79 -14.04 -3.01
N ASP A 33 -5.82 -13.01 -3.87
CA ASP A 33 -5.88 -11.61 -3.48
C ASP A 33 -4.75 -11.22 -2.52
N ARG A 34 -3.53 -11.66 -2.81
CA ARG A 34 -2.34 -11.31 -2.02
C ARG A 34 -1.44 -10.36 -2.78
N ILE A 35 -0.76 -9.49 -2.04
CA ILE A 35 0.29 -8.62 -2.58
C ILE A 35 1.54 -8.79 -1.72
N LYS A 36 2.65 -9.09 -2.39
CA LYS A 36 3.98 -9.07 -1.78
C LYS A 36 4.59 -7.69 -2.00
N ILE A 37 5.09 -7.09 -0.94
CA ILE A 37 5.77 -5.80 -0.97
C ILE A 37 7.17 -5.99 -0.38
N GLU A 38 8.16 -5.55 -1.14
CA GLU A 38 9.58 -5.64 -0.81
C GLU A 38 10.16 -4.23 -0.78
N THR A 39 10.75 -3.86 0.34
CA THR A 39 11.51 -2.63 0.54
C THR A 39 12.94 -3.01 0.96
N PRO A 40 13.90 -2.07 0.98
CA PRO A 40 15.26 -2.34 1.46
C PRO A 40 15.34 -2.86 2.90
N PHE A 41 14.28 -2.65 3.71
CA PHE A 41 14.27 -2.99 5.13
C PHE A 41 13.37 -4.17 5.48
N ALA A 42 12.39 -4.51 4.62
CA ALA A 42 11.40 -5.54 4.93
C ALA A 42 10.76 -6.15 3.67
N MET A 43 10.31 -7.39 3.82
CA MET A 43 9.49 -8.11 2.86
C MET A 43 8.24 -8.65 3.56
N THR A 44 7.06 -8.22 3.09
CA THR A 44 5.79 -8.60 3.70
C THR A 44 4.79 -9.05 2.62
N VAL A 45 4.02 -10.09 2.92
CA VAL A 45 2.89 -10.53 2.11
C VAL A 45 1.60 -10.14 2.84
N TYR A 46 0.77 -9.36 2.18
CA TYR A 46 -0.52 -8.91 2.71
C TYR A 46 -1.67 -9.59 1.98
N GLN A 47 -2.76 -9.82 2.69
CA GLN A 47 -4.08 -9.96 2.07
C GLN A 47 -4.52 -8.57 1.57
N LEU A 48 -4.90 -8.49 0.31
CA LEU A 48 -5.32 -7.26 -0.38
C LEU A 48 -6.84 -7.24 -0.52
N GLN A 49 -7.43 -6.09 -0.18
CA GLN A 49 -8.82 -5.77 -0.52
C GLN A 49 -8.86 -4.39 -1.16
N ILE A 50 -9.58 -4.24 -2.26
CA ILE A 50 -9.80 -2.96 -2.94
C ILE A 50 -11.31 -2.79 -3.16
N SER A 51 -11.85 -1.64 -2.74
CA SER A 51 -13.24 -1.27 -2.97
C SER A 51 -13.34 0.23 -3.27
N GLY A 52 -13.65 0.58 -4.51
CA GLY A 52 -13.70 1.97 -4.97
C GLY A 52 -12.36 2.69 -4.75
N ASP A 53 -12.38 3.71 -3.90
CA ASP A 53 -11.22 4.51 -3.52
C ASP A 53 -10.49 3.97 -2.27
N HIS A 54 -10.94 2.87 -1.67
CA HIS A 54 -10.32 2.29 -0.49
C HIS A 54 -9.51 1.04 -0.82
N MET A 55 -8.35 0.92 -0.18
CA MET A 55 -7.53 -0.29 -0.21
C MET A 55 -7.12 -0.66 1.22
N VAL A 56 -7.17 -1.96 1.53
CA VAL A 56 -6.70 -2.51 2.80
C VAL A 56 -5.62 -3.55 2.53
N LEU A 57 -4.51 -3.44 3.25
CA LEU A 57 -3.45 -4.44 3.31
C LEU A 57 -3.44 -5.04 4.72
N GLN A 58 -3.78 -6.32 4.84
CA GLN A 58 -3.85 -7.03 6.11
C GLN A 58 -2.68 -8.01 6.21
N GLU A 59 -1.82 -7.84 7.22
CA GLU A 59 -0.79 -8.83 7.54
C GLU A 59 -1.44 -10.09 8.11
N PRO A 60 -0.96 -11.31 7.78
CA PRO A 60 -1.47 -12.54 8.39
C PRO A 60 -1.32 -12.52 9.91
N GLY A 61 -2.44 -12.39 10.64
CA GLY A 61 -2.45 -12.31 12.10
C GLY A 61 -1.88 -11.01 12.68
N GLY A 62 -1.63 -10.00 11.85
CA GLY A 62 -0.96 -8.75 12.22
C GLY A 62 -1.84 -7.49 12.08
N PRO A 63 -1.21 -6.31 12.12
CA PRO A 63 -1.90 -5.05 11.89
C PRO A 63 -2.39 -4.92 10.43
N LYS A 64 -3.33 -3.98 10.22
CA LYS A 64 -3.79 -3.59 8.88
C LYS A 64 -3.32 -2.19 8.54
N LEU A 65 -3.06 -1.97 7.25
CA LEU A 65 -2.86 -0.66 6.65
C LEU A 65 -4.09 -0.31 5.83
N GLU A 66 -4.64 0.87 6.05
CA GLU A 66 -5.80 1.38 5.32
C GLU A 66 -5.40 2.58 4.48
N PHE A 67 -5.76 2.55 3.20
CA PHE A 67 -5.42 3.56 2.23
C PHE A 67 -6.70 4.13 1.63
N THR A 68 -6.66 5.44 1.37
CA THR A 68 -7.65 6.12 0.54
C THR A 68 -6.92 6.67 -0.68
N ARG A 69 -7.43 6.37 -1.88
CA ARG A 69 -6.88 6.85 -3.14
C ARG A 69 -6.89 8.38 -3.15
N ILE A 70 -5.72 8.97 -3.39
CA ILE A 70 -5.61 10.39 -3.69
C ILE A 70 -5.92 10.55 -5.18
N LYS A 71 -7.00 11.26 -5.51
CA LYS A 71 -7.28 11.67 -6.88
C LYS A 71 -6.52 12.97 -7.13
N GLU A 72 -5.67 13.00 -8.15
CA GLU A 72 -5.16 14.28 -8.65
C GLU A 72 -6.37 15.15 -9.00
N THR A 73 -6.55 16.25 -8.28
CA THR A 73 -7.41 17.31 -8.77
C THR A 73 -6.63 17.93 -9.91
N GLN A 74 -7.13 17.79 -11.15
CA GLN A 74 -6.53 18.42 -12.33
C GLN A 74 -6.18 19.87 -12.00
N ARG A 75 -4.90 20.23 -12.15
CA ARG A 75 -4.48 21.64 -12.23
C ARG A 75 -4.73 22.14 -13.64
#